data_AF-A0A849H6B3-F1
#
_entry.id   AF-A0A849H6B3-F1
#
_cell.length_a   1.000
_cell.length_b   1.000
_cell.length_c   1.000
_cell.angle_alpha   90.00
_cell.angle_beta   90.00
_cell.angle_gamma   90.00
#
_symmetry.space_group_name_H-M   'P 1'
#
loop_
_entity.id
_entity.type
_entity.pdbx_description
1 polymer ?
#
loop_
_entity_poly.entity_id
_entity_poly.type
_entity_poly.pdbx_seq_one_letter_code
_entity_poly.pdbx_strand_id
1 'polypeptide(L)'
;MFRLVPVVAALFLFGIPSTVAAQVSEEDLRQRIAEARADGHAESLIAAANAARMMRDYEMASDLLAQAGTAMSNAQFDALWSRISLELASGGGVNGAQRALREERRTREVLPLELAYWVNNFPILLIGGEFDEMIQRFSADAEDPNYQCACYDRKAWMLRMAGRWDEAQVYWDSLVVDQELTPSQSDNPDELAQFRGQLARNYARAGREAEARMALESAMQMPVSDEAMPAVRRRWAQAYAELGEAEKAVEQLEYLLSSPSLVTVHSLEVRVAWEPIRDHPAFRALLERYHR
;
A
#
# COMPACT_ATOMS: atom_id res chain seq x y z
N MET A 1 18.55 -37.18 17.30
CA MET A 1 18.75 -35.81 17.84
C MET A 1 18.91 -34.89 16.65
N PHE A 2 17.80 -34.52 16.00
CA PHE A 2 17.82 -33.67 14.81
C PHE A 2 17.91 -32.21 15.25
N ARG A 3 19.00 -31.54 14.86
CA ARG A 3 19.15 -30.10 15.04
C ARG A 3 18.21 -29.40 14.05
N LEU A 4 17.22 -28.70 14.59
CA LEU A 4 16.49 -27.64 13.88
C LEU A 4 17.53 -26.62 13.38
N VAL A 5 17.73 -26.57 12.06
CA VAL A 5 18.35 -25.41 11.43
C VAL A 5 17.27 -24.33 11.42
N PRO A 6 17.50 -23.15 12.01
CA PRO A 6 16.53 -22.07 11.87
C PRO A 6 16.60 -21.65 10.41
N VAL A 7 15.56 -21.99 9.63
CA VAL A 7 15.27 -21.26 8.40
C VAL A 7 14.93 -19.86 8.89
N VAL A 8 15.92 -18.99 8.89
CA VAL A 8 15.71 -17.56 8.90
C VAL A 8 14.91 -17.31 7.62
N ALA A 9 13.59 -17.34 7.75
CA ALA A 9 12.73 -16.62 6.84
C ALA A 9 13.27 -15.20 6.92
N ALA A 10 14.05 -14.82 5.90
CA ALA A 10 14.35 -13.44 5.65
C ALA A 10 12.99 -12.80 5.43
N LEU A 11 12.41 -12.33 6.53
CA LEU A 11 11.43 -11.28 6.57
C LEU A 11 12.08 -10.19 5.74
N PHE A 12 11.76 -10.17 4.44
CA PHE A 12 11.85 -8.98 3.63
C PHE A 12 10.80 -8.01 4.18
N LEU A 13 11.06 -7.55 5.40
CA LEU A 13 10.76 -6.21 5.87
C LEU A 13 11.63 -5.28 5.03
N PHE A 14 11.37 -5.22 3.72
CA PHE A 14 11.53 -3.96 3.02
C PHE A 14 10.41 -3.08 3.58
N GLY A 15 10.70 -2.50 4.74
CA GLY A 15 10.03 -1.30 5.16
C GLY A 15 10.06 -0.39 3.95
N ILE A 16 8.88 0.13 3.58
CA ILE A 16 8.84 1.38 2.85
C ILE A 16 9.83 2.29 3.58
N PRO A 17 10.87 2.82 2.93
CA PRO A 17 11.88 3.61 3.61
C PRO A 17 11.15 4.62 4.49
N SER A 18 11.43 4.57 5.79
CA SER A 18 10.80 5.34 6.86
C SER A 18 11.10 6.84 6.77
N THR A 19 11.50 7.34 5.59
CA THR A 19 11.97 8.69 5.33
C THR A 19 10.93 9.53 4.59
N VAL A 20 9.67 9.47 5.03
CA VAL A 20 8.74 10.57 4.74
C VAL A 20 8.23 11.09 6.07
N ALA A 21 9.18 11.70 6.78
CA ALA A 21 9.01 12.45 7.99
C ALA A 21 8.51 13.88 7.65
N ALA A 22 7.54 14.35 8.42
CA ALA A 22 6.70 15.54 8.37
C ALA A 22 5.58 15.47 7.33
N GLN A 23 4.49 16.22 7.58
CA GLN A 23 3.72 16.81 6.49
C GLN A 23 4.71 17.71 5.75
N VAL A 24 5.46 17.11 4.82
CA VAL A 24 6.63 17.73 4.20
C VAL A 24 6.15 19.00 3.55
N SER A 25 6.71 20.14 3.98
CA SER A 25 6.30 21.40 3.40
C SER A 25 6.58 21.36 1.90
N GLU A 26 5.79 22.09 1.12
CA GLU A 26 6.04 22.16 -0.32
C GLU A 26 7.46 22.68 -0.62
N GLU A 27 8.00 23.53 0.26
CA GLU A 27 9.38 24.00 0.20
C GLU A 27 10.40 22.86 0.40
N ASP A 28 10.23 22.03 1.42
CA ASP A 28 11.10 20.87 1.66
C ASP A 28 11.03 19.86 0.50
N LEU A 29 9.83 19.63 -0.06
CA LEU A 29 9.66 18.76 -1.23
C LEU A 29 10.41 19.32 -2.46
N ARG A 30 10.32 20.63 -2.70
CA ARG A 30 11.05 21.30 -3.78
C ARG A 30 12.56 21.25 -3.56
N GLN A 31 13.03 21.41 -2.31
CA GLN A 31 14.44 21.29 -1.97
C GLN A 31 14.96 19.89 -2.29
N ARG A 32 14.25 18.83 -1.85
CA ARG A 32 14.62 17.44 -2.15
C ARG A 32 14.72 17.17 -3.67
N ILE A 33 13.81 17.73 -4.47
CA ILE A 33 13.86 17.60 -5.92
C ILE A 33 15.08 18.30 -6.51
N ALA A 34 15.41 19.50 -6.02
CA ALA A 34 16.58 20.25 -6.48
C ALA A 34 17.89 19.51 -6.16
N GLU A 35 17.99 18.96 -4.95
CA GLU A 35 19.15 18.17 -4.50
C GLU A 35 19.33 16.89 -5.33
N ALA A 36 18.25 16.12 -5.53
CA ALA A 36 18.28 14.91 -6.34
C ALA A 36 18.61 15.17 -7.82
N ARG A 37 18.20 16.31 -8.37
CA ARG A 37 18.60 16.72 -9.74
C ARG A 37 20.08 17.06 -9.84
N ALA A 38 20.66 17.58 -8.76
CA ALA A 38 22.08 17.91 -8.72
C ALA A 38 22.96 16.66 -8.57
N ASP A 39 22.52 15.65 -7.80
CA ASP A 39 23.28 14.40 -7.62
C ASP A 39 23.13 13.43 -8.81
N GLY A 40 21.97 13.39 -9.46
CA GLY A 40 21.66 12.50 -10.58
C GLY A 40 21.60 11.01 -10.22
N HIS A 41 21.58 10.64 -8.94
CA HIS A 41 21.55 9.24 -8.51
C HIS A 41 20.14 8.67 -8.62
N ALA A 42 20.01 7.43 -9.12
CA ALA A 42 18.71 6.81 -9.38
C ALA A 42 17.81 6.77 -8.13
N GLU A 43 18.35 6.43 -6.96
CA GLU A 43 17.62 6.41 -5.68
C GLU A 43 17.08 7.79 -5.31
N SER A 44 17.92 8.83 -5.41
CA SER A 44 17.54 10.22 -5.18
C SER A 44 16.47 10.69 -6.17
N LEU A 45 16.62 10.36 -7.46
CA LEU A 45 15.65 10.71 -8.50
C LEU A 45 14.30 10.03 -8.27
N ILE A 46 14.28 8.77 -7.80
CA ILE A 46 13.04 8.06 -7.42
C ILE A 46 12.39 8.73 -6.20
N ALA A 47 13.17 9.12 -5.19
CA ALA A 47 12.66 9.87 -4.04
C ALA A 47 12.09 11.23 -4.46
N ALA A 48 12.76 11.94 -5.36
CA ALA A 48 12.30 13.21 -5.93
C ALA A 48 11.03 13.03 -6.77
N ALA A 49 10.90 11.95 -7.53
CA ALA A 49 9.66 11.64 -8.25
C ALA A 49 8.48 11.43 -7.30
N ASN A 50 8.72 10.77 -6.16
CA ASN A 50 7.70 10.63 -5.12
C ASN A 50 7.32 11.97 -4.49
N ALA A 51 8.30 12.86 -4.26
CA ALA A 51 8.05 14.22 -3.79
C ALA A 51 7.21 15.04 -4.80
N ALA A 52 7.58 15.01 -6.08
CA ALA A 52 6.83 15.66 -7.17
C ALA A 52 5.39 15.13 -7.24
N ARG A 53 5.20 13.81 -7.13
CA ARG A 53 3.86 13.20 -7.08
C ARG A 53 3.05 13.64 -5.87
N MET A 54 3.65 13.82 -4.70
CA MET A 54 2.95 14.36 -3.51
C MET A 54 2.47 15.80 -3.73
N MET A 55 3.24 16.60 -4.47
CA MET A 55 2.85 17.94 -4.93
C MET A 55 1.90 17.94 -6.13
N ARG A 56 1.52 16.75 -6.64
CA ARG A 56 0.69 16.55 -7.84
C ARG A 56 1.31 17.05 -9.14
N ASP A 57 2.63 17.24 -9.17
CA ASP A 57 3.38 17.52 -10.39
C ASP A 57 3.74 16.19 -11.07
N TYR A 58 2.76 15.61 -11.76
CA TYR A 58 2.88 14.27 -12.35
C TYR A 58 3.80 14.23 -13.57
N GLU A 59 3.92 15.33 -14.30
CA GLU A 59 4.85 15.46 -15.43
C GLU A 59 6.29 15.41 -14.91
N MET A 60 6.61 16.24 -13.92
CA MET A 60 7.90 16.20 -13.21
C MET A 60 8.20 14.83 -12.63
N ALA A 61 7.22 14.19 -11.97
CA ALA A 61 7.40 12.86 -11.41
C ALA A 61 7.74 11.82 -12.50
N SER A 62 7.08 11.88 -13.66
CA SER A 62 7.36 11.01 -14.80
C SER A 62 8.78 11.26 -15.35
N ASP A 63 9.17 12.52 -15.51
CA ASP A 63 10.49 12.90 -16.03
C ASP A 63 11.62 12.43 -15.12
N LEU A 64 11.44 12.55 -13.80
CA LEU A 64 12.41 12.08 -12.81
C LEU A 64 12.53 10.56 -12.82
N LEU A 65 11.41 9.83 -12.96
CA LEU A 65 11.45 8.36 -13.11
C LEU A 65 12.10 7.93 -14.43
N ALA A 66 11.88 8.67 -15.52
CA ALA A 66 12.54 8.41 -16.80
C ALA A 66 14.07 8.64 -16.70
N GLN A 67 14.50 9.68 -15.98
CA GLN A 67 15.92 9.99 -15.74
C GLN A 67 16.59 8.94 -14.84
N ALA A 68 15.89 8.42 -13.83
CA ALA A 68 16.38 7.31 -13.02
C ALA A 68 16.63 6.04 -13.86
N GLY A 69 15.97 5.94 -15.02
CA GLY A 69 16.10 4.84 -15.97
C GLY A 69 15.65 3.49 -15.41
N THR A 70 16.14 2.41 -16.00
CA THR A 70 16.10 1.08 -15.36
C THR A 70 17.20 1.04 -14.31
N ALA A 71 16.91 1.60 -13.13
CA ALA A 71 17.85 1.63 -12.02
C ALA A 71 18.43 0.23 -11.73
N MET A 72 19.67 0.17 -11.23
CA MET A 72 20.33 -1.08 -10.85
C MET A 72 19.50 -1.87 -9.81
N SER A 73 19.85 -3.15 -9.61
CA SER A 73 19.09 -4.12 -8.78
C SER A 73 18.57 -3.57 -7.45
N ASN A 74 19.35 -2.71 -6.78
CA ASN A 74 19.03 -2.24 -5.44
C ASN A 74 17.86 -1.23 -5.42
N ALA A 75 17.69 -0.41 -6.46
CA ALA A 75 16.63 0.61 -6.52
C ALA A 75 15.46 0.22 -7.44
N GLN A 76 15.58 -0.93 -8.11
CA GLN A 76 14.62 -1.42 -9.10
C GLN A 76 13.22 -1.64 -8.50
N PHE A 77 13.16 -2.12 -7.26
CA PHE A 77 11.93 -2.29 -6.53
C PHE A 77 11.22 -0.94 -6.30
N ASP A 78 11.93 0.04 -5.72
CA ASP A 78 11.36 1.37 -5.45
C ASP A 78 10.95 2.10 -6.74
N ALA A 79 11.68 1.87 -7.84
CA ALA A 79 11.33 2.40 -9.15
C ALA A 79 9.99 1.85 -9.65
N LEU A 80 9.76 0.53 -9.57
CA LEU A 80 8.47 -0.06 -9.99
C LEU A 80 7.34 0.42 -9.07
N TRP A 81 7.54 0.42 -7.75
CA TRP A 81 6.56 0.95 -6.81
C TRP A 81 6.13 2.37 -7.19
N SER A 82 7.12 3.23 -7.47
CA SER A 82 6.90 4.63 -7.79
C SER A 82 6.19 4.80 -9.14
N ARG A 83 6.53 3.99 -10.16
CA ARG A 83 5.83 3.98 -11.45
C ARG A 83 4.37 3.55 -11.32
N ILE A 84 4.09 2.44 -10.63
CA ILE A 84 2.70 2.00 -10.38
C ILE A 84 1.94 3.08 -9.60
N SER A 85 2.55 3.66 -8.58
CA SER A 85 1.93 4.71 -7.77
C SER A 85 1.64 5.97 -8.58
N LEU A 86 2.52 6.34 -9.52
CA LEU A 86 2.31 7.46 -10.43
C LEU A 86 1.10 7.21 -11.33
N GLU A 87 1.02 6.04 -11.97
CA GLU A 87 -0.11 5.67 -12.83
C GLU A 87 -1.46 5.75 -12.10
N LEU A 88 -1.50 5.29 -10.85
CA LEU A 88 -2.71 5.38 -10.02
C LEU A 88 -3.01 6.83 -9.59
N ALA A 89 -2.00 7.69 -9.49
CA ALA A 89 -2.15 9.06 -9.02
C ALA A 89 -2.52 10.05 -10.15
N SER A 90 -2.04 9.81 -11.37
CA SER A 90 -2.17 10.69 -12.53
C SER A 90 -3.33 10.34 -13.48
N GLY A 91 -4.11 9.29 -13.18
CA GLY A 91 -5.26 8.87 -13.99
C GLY A 91 -4.98 7.72 -14.97
N GLY A 92 -3.76 7.18 -15.01
CA GLY A 92 -3.45 5.96 -15.78
C GLY A 92 -4.17 4.70 -15.26
N GLY A 93 -4.54 4.71 -13.97
CA GLY A 93 -5.43 3.75 -13.34
C GLY A 93 -4.92 2.31 -13.39
N VAL A 94 -5.85 1.35 -13.43
CA VAL A 94 -5.55 -0.10 -13.44
C VAL A 94 -4.66 -0.49 -14.62
N ASN A 95 -4.99 0.01 -15.81
CA ASN A 95 -4.27 -0.30 -17.04
C ASN A 95 -2.83 0.23 -16.98
N GLY A 96 -2.64 1.42 -16.42
CA GLY A 96 -1.33 2.00 -16.14
C GLY A 96 -0.50 1.15 -15.19
N ALA A 97 -1.06 0.80 -14.04
CA ALA A 97 -0.40 -0.05 -13.05
C ALA A 97 0.03 -1.41 -13.63
N GLN A 98 -0.85 -2.08 -14.36
CA GLN A 98 -0.54 -3.37 -14.99
C GLN A 98 0.49 -3.23 -16.13
N ARG A 99 0.45 -2.13 -16.90
CA ARG A 99 1.46 -1.86 -17.93
C ARG A 99 2.85 -1.69 -17.30
N ALA A 100 2.98 -0.91 -16.24
CA ALA A 100 4.24 -0.71 -15.53
C ALA A 100 4.85 -2.04 -15.03
N LEU A 101 4.03 -2.93 -14.45
CA LEU A 101 4.50 -4.26 -14.04
C LEU A 101 4.89 -5.15 -15.22
N ARG A 102 4.14 -5.12 -16.33
CA ARG A 102 4.48 -5.88 -17.54
C ARG A 102 5.78 -5.40 -18.17
N GLU A 103 6.06 -4.11 -18.16
CA GLU A 103 7.33 -3.56 -18.64
C GLU A 103 8.51 -4.01 -17.78
N GLU A 104 8.37 -3.99 -16.45
CA GLU A 104 9.38 -4.52 -15.54
C GLU A 104 9.73 -5.99 -15.83
N ARG A 105 8.69 -6.80 -16.05
CA ARG A 105 8.83 -8.23 -16.39
C ARG A 105 9.42 -8.51 -17.78
N ARG A 106 9.54 -7.49 -18.64
CA ARG A 106 10.27 -7.60 -19.93
C ARG A 106 11.77 -7.42 -19.75
N THR A 107 12.18 -6.70 -18.71
CA THR A 107 13.59 -6.38 -18.47
C THR A 107 14.28 -7.37 -17.53
N ARG A 108 13.52 -8.11 -16.73
CA ARG A 108 14.04 -9.14 -15.82
C ARG A 108 13.00 -10.18 -15.46
N GLU A 109 13.49 -11.29 -14.92
CA GLU A 109 12.65 -12.24 -14.20
C GLU A 109 12.20 -11.63 -12.86
N VAL A 110 10.91 -11.79 -12.54
CA VAL A 110 10.32 -11.38 -11.26
C VAL A 110 9.80 -12.65 -10.60
N LEU A 111 10.38 -13.01 -9.46
CA LEU A 111 10.06 -14.25 -8.77
C LEU A 111 8.60 -14.26 -8.25
N PRO A 112 7.97 -15.43 -8.09
CA PRO A 112 6.61 -15.52 -7.58
C PRO A 112 6.40 -14.78 -6.25
N LEU A 113 7.33 -14.92 -5.29
CA LEU A 113 7.24 -14.25 -3.99
C LEU A 113 7.32 -12.72 -4.13
N GLU A 114 8.13 -12.20 -5.07
CA GLU A 114 8.15 -10.77 -5.39
C GLU A 114 6.83 -10.31 -6.01
N LEU A 115 6.28 -11.06 -6.97
CA LEU A 115 4.97 -10.78 -7.55
C LEU A 115 3.86 -10.77 -6.48
N ALA A 116 3.89 -11.73 -5.55
CA ALA A 116 2.97 -11.80 -4.43
C ALA A 116 3.07 -10.58 -3.50
N TYR A 117 4.28 -10.02 -3.32
CA TYR A 117 4.47 -8.77 -2.60
C TYR A 117 3.80 -7.59 -3.33
N TRP A 118 4.00 -7.49 -4.66
CA TRP A 118 3.43 -6.42 -5.47
C TRP A 118 1.91 -6.41 -5.46
N VAL A 119 1.29 -7.56 -5.70
CA VAL A 119 -0.17 -7.68 -5.73
C VAL A 119 -0.80 -7.45 -4.36
N ASN A 120 -0.08 -7.68 -3.25
CA ASN A 120 -0.58 -7.32 -1.93
C ASN A 120 -0.66 -5.80 -1.71
N ASN A 121 0.37 -5.08 -2.15
CA ASN A 121 0.44 -3.63 -1.98
C ASN A 121 -0.39 -2.87 -3.01
N PHE A 122 -0.57 -3.48 -4.18
CA PHE A 122 -1.43 -3.01 -5.26
C PHE A 122 -2.42 -4.11 -5.66
N PRO A 123 -3.45 -4.40 -4.85
CA PRO A 123 -4.47 -5.42 -5.17
C PRO A 123 -5.18 -5.19 -6.50
N ILE A 124 -5.12 -3.96 -7.01
CA ILE A 124 -5.61 -3.60 -8.34
C ILE A 124 -4.95 -4.40 -9.47
N LEU A 125 -3.73 -4.89 -9.27
CA LEU A 125 -3.01 -5.73 -10.23
C LEU A 125 -3.68 -7.10 -10.41
N LEU A 126 -4.48 -7.55 -9.43
CA LEU A 126 -5.22 -8.82 -9.47
C LEU A 126 -6.48 -8.75 -10.33
N ILE A 127 -6.90 -7.55 -10.76
CA ILE A 127 -8.01 -7.42 -11.69
C ILE A 127 -7.70 -8.18 -12.98
N GLY A 128 -8.61 -9.06 -13.38
CA GLY A 128 -8.45 -9.91 -14.56
C GLY A 128 -7.80 -11.27 -14.28
N GLY A 129 -7.37 -11.53 -13.04
CA GLY A 129 -7.01 -12.88 -12.57
C GLY A 129 -5.68 -13.45 -13.08
N GLU A 130 -4.78 -12.62 -13.64
CA GLU A 130 -3.48 -13.07 -14.19
C GLU A 130 -2.63 -13.84 -13.17
N PHE A 131 -2.79 -13.54 -11.88
CA PHE A 131 -1.97 -14.08 -10.80
C PHE A 131 -2.67 -15.16 -9.96
N ASP A 132 -3.90 -15.54 -10.30
CA ASP A 132 -4.74 -16.39 -9.44
C ASP A 132 -4.12 -17.78 -9.23
N GLU A 133 -3.68 -18.43 -10.32
CA GLU A 133 -3.02 -19.74 -10.24
C GLU A 133 -1.72 -19.68 -9.44
N MET A 134 -0.93 -18.60 -9.60
CA MET A 134 0.29 -18.39 -8.83
C MET A 134 -0.02 -18.21 -7.34
N ILE A 135 -1.04 -17.40 -7.01
CA ILE A 135 -1.45 -17.14 -5.62
C ILE A 135 -1.93 -18.42 -4.93
N GLN A 136 -2.69 -19.26 -5.65
CA GLN A 136 -3.19 -20.53 -5.13
C GLN A 136 -2.07 -21.51 -4.76
N ARG A 137 -0.91 -21.42 -5.42
CA ARG A 137 0.24 -22.30 -5.14
C ARG A 137 1.00 -21.95 -3.86
N PHE A 138 0.81 -20.76 -3.28
CA PHE A 138 1.48 -20.41 -2.02
C PHE A 138 0.94 -21.24 -0.86
N SER A 139 1.83 -21.78 -0.05
CA SER A 139 1.49 -22.42 1.22
C SER A 139 2.64 -22.33 2.20
N ALA A 140 2.35 -22.37 3.50
CA ALA A 140 3.39 -22.35 4.54
C ALA A 140 4.32 -23.58 4.48
N ASP A 141 3.82 -24.69 3.96
CA ASP A 141 4.51 -25.97 3.79
C ASP A 141 4.95 -26.25 2.35
N ALA A 142 4.90 -25.25 1.45
CA ALA A 142 5.34 -25.44 0.08
C ALA A 142 6.81 -25.87 0.01
N GLU A 143 7.10 -26.88 -0.82
CA GLU A 143 8.47 -27.41 -1.00
C GLU A 143 9.41 -26.41 -1.68
N ASP A 144 8.90 -25.65 -2.65
CA ASP A 144 9.64 -24.58 -3.33
C ASP A 144 9.66 -23.32 -2.43
N PRO A 145 10.84 -22.85 -2.00
CA PRO A 145 10.96 -21.65 -1.16
C PRO A 145 10.32 -20.40 -1.80
N ASN A 146 10.21 -20.33 -3.13
CA ASN A 146 9.55 -19.22 -3.82
C ASN A 146 8.03 -19.20 -3.65
N TYR A 147 7.44 -20.28 -3.13
CA TYR A 147 6.02 -20.41 -2.81
C TYR A 147 5.76 -20.63 -1.31
N GLN A 148 6.81 -20.63 -0.47
CA GLN A 148 6.70 -20.94 0.95
C GLN A 148 6.21 -19.73 1.76
N CYS A 149 4.89 -19.56 1.84
CA CYS A 149 4.20 -18.48 2.53
C CYS A 149 2.72 -18.81 2.76
N ALA A 150 2.20 -18.53 3.95
CA ALA A 150 0.76 -18.66 4.20
C ALA A 150 -0.07 -17.72 3.32
N CYS A 151 0.43 -16.47 3.14
CA CYS A 151 -0.04 -15.51 2.15
C CYS A 151 -1.55 -15.22 2.21
N TYR A 152 -2.09 -15.21 3.44
CA TYR A 152 -3.52 -15.02 3.70
C TYR A 152 -4.07 -13.71 3.11
N ASP A 153 -3.32 -12.62 3.19
CA ASP A 153 -3.70 -11.33 2.60
C ASP A 153 -3.88 -11.40 1.07
N ARG A 154 -2.96 -12.04 0.37
CA ARG A 154 -2.97 -12.19 -1.10
C ARG A 154 -4.13 -13.08 -1.55
N LYS A 155 -4.36 -14.19 -0.82
CA LYS A 155 -5.51 -15.09 -1.08
C LYS A 155 -6.84 -14.37 -0.84
N ALA A 156 -6.95 -13.61 0.25
CA ALA A 156 -8.13 -12.80 0.53
C ALA A 156 -8.38 -11.76 -0.57
N TRP A 157 -7.34 -11.04 -0.99
CA TRP A 157 -7.48 -10.07 -2.08
C TRP A 157 -7.87 -10.71 -3.40
N MET A 158 -7.22 -11.81 -3.80
CA MET A 158 -7.58 -12.58 -4.99
C MET A 158 -9.06 -12.96 -5.00
N LEU A 159 -9.55 -13.53 -3.89
CA LEU A 159 -10.95 -13.92 -3.74
C LEU A 159 -11.89 -12.72 -3.81
N ARG A 160 -11.55 -11.60 -3.15
CA ARG A 160 -12.34 -10.38 -3.22
C ARG A 160 -12.42 -9.82 -4.64
N MET A 161 -11.33 -9.83 -5.40
CA MET A 161 -11.33 -9.38 -6.80
C MET A 161 -12.18 -10.28 -7.71
N ALA A 162 -12.29 -11.56 -7.37
CA ALA A 162 -13.19 -12.51 -8.01
C ALA A 162 -14.66 -12.39 -7.53
N GLY A 163 -14.98 -11.45 -6.63
CA GLY A 163 -16.31 -11.28 -6.06
C GLY A 163 -16.70 -12.32 -5.00
N ARG A 164 -15.75 -13.13 -4.53
CA ARG A 164 -15.96 -14.20 -3.53
C ARG A 164 -15.72 -13.66 -2.12
N TRP A 165 -16.59 -12.75 -1.70
CA TRP A 165 -16.45 -11.97 -0.47
C TRP A 165 -16.37 -12.84 0.79
N ASP A 166 -17.29 -13.79 0.96
CA ASP A 166 -17.34 -14.65 2.15
C ASP A 166 -16.05 -15.48 2.31
N GLU A 167 -15.50 -15.98 1.21
CA GLU A 167 -14.24 -16.75 1.23
C GLU A 167 -13.03 -15.84 1.50
N ALA A 168 -13.07 -14.60 0.99
CA ALA A 168 -12.04 -13.62 1.29
C ALA A 168 -12.01 -13.27 2.80
N GLN A 169 -13.19 -13.17 3.44
CA GLN A 169 -13.30 -12.92 4.87
C GLN A 169 -12.60 -14.00 5.71
N VAL A 170 -12.73 -15.29 5.34
CA VAL A 170 -12.05 -16.41 6.03
C VAL A 170 -10.53 -16.23 6.02
N TYR A 171 -9.97 -15.82 4.89
CA TYR A 171 -8.53 -15.57 4.80
C TYR A 171 -8.10 -14.31 5.56
N TRP A 172 -8.93 -13.26 5.59
CA TRP A 172 -8.64 -12.11 6.47
C TRP A 172 -8.72 -12.46 7.95
N ASP A 173 -9.65 -13.33 8.36
CA ASP A 173 -9.71 -13.82 9.74
C ASP A 173 -8.44 -14.61 10.09
N SER A 174 -7.98 -15.49 9.19
CA SER A 174 -6.70 -16.20 9.36
C SER A 174 -5.51 -15.25 9.50
N LEU A 175 -5.48 -14.16 8.73
CA LEU A 175 -4.47 -13.10 8.86
C LEU A 175 -4.55 -12.39 10.21
N VAL A 176 -5.76 -12.12 10.70
CA VAL A 176 -5.96 -11.49 12.01
C VAL A 176 -5.43 -12.39 13.13
N VAL A 177 -5.77 -13.69 13.12
CA VAL A 177 -5.29 -14.66 14.10
C VAL A 177 -3.76 -14.73 14.11
N ASP A 178 -3.13 -14.76 12.94
CA ASP A 178 -1.66 -14.72 12.82
C ASP A 178 -1.08 -13.44 13.46
N GLN A 179 -1.64 -12.28 13.15
CA GLN A 179 -1.20 -11.00 13.73
C GLN A 179 -1.43 -10.88 15.25
N GLU A 180 -2.49 -11.48 15.78
CA GLU A 180 -2.77 -11.54 17.23
C GLU A 180 -1.73 -12.42 17.95
N LEU A 181 -1.30 -13.52 17.31
CA LEU A 181 -0.27 -14.42 17.84
C LEU A 181 1.15 -13.86 17.71
N THR A 182 1.40 -13.02 16.70
CA THR A 182 2.67 -12.34 16.47
C THR A 182 2.49 -10.81 16.46
N PRO A 183 2.17 -10.19 17.60
CA PRO A 183 1.98 -8.75 17.66
C PRO A 183 3.28 -8.00 17.36
N SER A 184 3.16 -6.79 16.82
CA SER A 184 4.32 -5.89 16.68
C SER A 184 4.99 -5.66 18.03
N GLN A 185 6.32 -5.75 18.04
CA GLN A 185 7.18 -5.49 19.20
C GLN A 185 7.92 -4.15 19.07
N SER A 186 7.49 -3.28 18.15
CA SER A 186 8.15 -1.98 17.96
C SER A 186 7.89 -1.05 19.14
N ASP A 187 8.96 -0.47 19.67
CA ASP A 187 8.91 0.60 20.67
C ASP A 187 8.63 1.98 20.05
N ASN A 188 8.61 2.09 18.72
CA ASN A 188 8.27 3.32 18.00
C ASN A 188 6.74 3.52 18.00
N PRO A 189 6.23 4.60 18.64
CA PRO A 189 4.79 4.85 18.71
C PRO A 189 4.11 4.97 17.35
N ASP A 190 4.80 5.55 16.36
CA ASP A 190 4.26 5.76 15.01
C ASP A 190 4.07 4.43 14.26
N GLU A 191 5.05 3.54 14.37
CA GLU A 191 4.97 2.19 13.79
C GLU A 191 3.88 1.38 14.47
N LEU A 192 3.76 1.49 15.80
CA LEU A 192 2.74 0.82 16.56
C LEU A 192 1.34 1.34 16.18
N ALA A 193 1.16 2.65 16.00
CA ALA A 193 -0.10 3.24 15.56
C ALA A 193 -0.50 2.78 14.16
N GLN A 194 0.46 2.73 13.22
CA GLN A 194 0.24 2.18 11.89
C GLN A 194 -0.15 0.70 11.94
N PHE A 195 0.55 -0.10 12.76
CA PHE A 195 0.23 -1.51 12.94
C PHE A 195 -1.18 -1.70 13.49
N ARG A 196 -1.57 -0.94 14.52
CA ARG A 196 -2.92 -1.01 15.11
C ARG A 196 -4.01 -0.57 14.13
N GLY A 197 -3.78 0.49 13.36
CA GLY A 197 -4.70 0.90 12.29
C GLY A 197 -4.83 -0.15 11.18
N GLN A 198 -3.72 -0.82 10.83
CA GLN A 198 -3.76 -1.94 9.89
C GLN A 198 -4.53 -3.15 10.45
N LEU A 199 -4.37 -3.47 11.73
CA LEU A 199 -5.10 -4.55 12.40
C LEU A 199 -6.60 -4.25 12.42
N ALA A 200 -7.00 -3.03 12.77
CA ALA A 200 -8.41 -2.59 12.73
C ALA A 200 -9.04 -2.79 11.34
N ARG A 201 -8.30 -2.43 10.28
CA ARG A 201 -8.72 -2.67 8.90
C ARG A 201 -8.88 -4.16 8.58
N ASN A 202 -7.98 -5.00 9.09
CA ASN A 202 -8.05 -6.45 8.87
C ASN A 202 -9.22 -7.08 9.63
N TYR A 203 -9.52 -6.66 10.87
CA TYR A 203 -10.74 -7.05 11.57
C TYR A 203 -12.00 -6.70 10.77
N ALA A 204 -12.08 -5.48 10.24
CA ALA A 204 -13.23 -5.05 9.44
C ALA A 204 -13.43 -5.96 8.22
N ARG A 205 -12.34 -6.27 7.51
CA ARG A 205 -12.35 -7.19 6.37
C ARG A 205 -12.66 -8.63 6.71
N ALA A 206 -12.36 -9.07 7.93
CA ALA A 206 -12.72 -10.38 8.45
C ALA A 206 -14.18 -10.47 8.91
N GLY A 207 -14.95 -9.37 8.84
CA GLY A 207 -16.32 -9.30 9.37
C GLY A 207 -16.40 -9.16 10.89
N ARG A 208 -15.26 -8.95 11.56
CA ARG A 208 -15.15 -8.75 13.02
C ARG A 208 -15.33 -7.28 13.39
N GLU A 209 -16.53 -6.76 13.12
CA GLU A 209 -16.75 -5.31 13.15
C GLU A 209 -16.60 -4.67 14.53
N ALA A 210 -16.99 -5.36 15.60
CA ALA A 210 -16.89 -4.84 16.96
C ALA A 210 -15.42 -4.67 17.36
N GLU A 211 -14.59 -5.69 17.08
CA GLU A 211 -13.15 -5.62 17.31
C GLU A 211 -12.47 -4.59 16.41
N ALA A 212 -12.93 -4.45 15.16
CA ALA A 212 -12.43 -3.43 14.25
C ALA A 212 -12.63 -2.02 14.79
N ARG A 213 -13.84 -1.69 15.26
CA ARG A 213 -14.16 -0.37 15.85
C ARG A 213 -13.33 -0.12 17.11
N MET A 214 -13.27 -1.09 18.00
CA MET A 214 -12.49 -0.98 19.24
C MET A 214 -10.99 -0.80 18.97
N ALA A 215 -10.43 -1.57 18.04
CA ALA A 215 -9.03 -1.45 17.64
C ALA A 215 -8.74 -0.11 16.96
N LEU A 216 -9.67 0.38 16.13
CA LEU A 216 -9.53 1.68 15.47
C LEU A 216 -9.58 2.83 16.47
N GLU A 217 -10.55 2.82 17.40
CA GLU A 217 -10.66 3.82 18.47
C GLU A 217 -9.40 3.84 19.34
N SER A 218 -8.87 2.66 19.69
CA SER A 218 -7.61 2.55 20.42
C SER A 218 -6.43 3.11 19.62
N ALA A 219 -6.33 2.80 18.33
CA ALA A 219 -5.28 3.32 17.46
C ALA A 219 -5.32 4.85 17.33
N MET A 220 -6.51 5.45 17.32
CA MET A 220 -6.70 6.90 17.21
C MET A 220 -6.32 7.67 18.49
N GLN A 221 -6.22 6.99 19.63
CA GLN A 221 -5.79 7.59 20.89
C GLN A 221 -4.27 7.53 21.10
N MET A 222 -3.55 6.83 20.21
CA MET A 222 -2.10 6.71 20.31
C MET A 222 -1.41 8.04 19.98
N PRO A 223 -0.27 8.35 20.62
CA PRO A 223 0.56 9.46 20.18
C PRO A 223 1.12 9.13 18.79
N VAL A 224 0.91 10.05 17.86
CA VAL A 224 1.39 9.96 16.48
C VAL A 224 2.04 11.29 16.14
N SER A 225 3.25 11.23 15.61
CA SER A 225 3.97 12.40 15.12
C SER A 225 3.24 13.06 13.94
N ASP A 226 3.46 14.36 13.73
CA ASP A 226 2.92 15.06 12.55
C ASP A 226 3.43 14.42 11.26
N GLU A 227 4.64 13.88 11.33
CA GLU A 227 5.31 13.07 10.32
C GLU A 227 4.51 11.84 9.89
N ALA A 228 4.11 11.01 10.86
CA ALA A 228 3.43 9.76 10.58
C ALA A 228 1.92 9.92 10.34
N MET A 229 1.36 11.07 10.73
CA MET A 229 -0.07 11.33 10.69
C MET A 229 -0.73 11.06 9.33
N PRO A 230 -0.17 11.47 8.17
CA PRO A 230 -0.78 11.16 6.87
C PRO A 230 -0.89 9.65 6.59
N ALA A 231 0.16 8.89 6.94
CA ALA A 231 0.16 7.44 6.74
C ALA A 231 -0.85 6.75 7.67
N VAL A 232 -0.94 7.20 8.91
CA VAL A 232 -1.87 6.68 9.92
C VAL A 232 -3.33 7.02 9.56
N ARG A 233 -3.64 8.27 9.21
CA ARG A 233 -5.00 8.67 8.77
C ARG A 233 -5.47 7.92 7.55
N ARG A 234 -4.57 7.60 6.61
CA ARG A 234 -4.91 6.74 5.47
C ARG A 234 -5.34 5.35 5.93
N ARG A 235 -4.72 4.78 6.97
CA ARG A 235 -5.13 3.48 7.55
C ARG A 235 -6.50 3.60 8.21
N TRP A 236 -6.76 4.67 8.96
CA TRP A 236 -8.07 4.91 9.58
C TRP A 236 -9.17 5.07 8.54
N ALA A 237 -8.93 5.87 7.50
CA ALA A 237 -9.84 6.05 6.38
C ALA A 237 -10.22 4.69 5.75
N GLN A 238 -9.22 3.84 5.51
CA GLN A 238 -9.44 2.50 4.96
C GLN A 238 -10.23 1.62 5.93
N ALA A 239 -9.94 1.65 7.23
CA ALA A 239 -10.70 0.87 8.21
C ALA A 239 -12.17 1.31 8.28
N TYR A 240 -12.44 2.62 8.33
CA TYR A 240 -13.79 3.16 8.24
C TYR A 240 -14.49 2.80 6.94
N ALA A 241 -13.79 2.84 5.81
CA ALA A 241 -14.35 2.42 4.53
C ALA A 241 -14.76 0.94 4.54
N GLU A 242 -13.91 0.04 5.04
CA GLU A 242 -14.24 -1.38 5.15
C GLU A 242 -15.39 -1.67 6.13
N LEU A 243 -15.60 -0.80 7.13
CA LEU A 243 -16.77 -0.83 8.03
C LEU A 243 -18.04 -0.20 7.43
N GLY A 244 -17.98 0.34 6.20
CA GLY A 244 -19.10 1.08 5.59
C GLY A 244 -19.35 2.47 6.20
N GLU A 245 -18.45 2.95 7.08
CA GLU A 245 -18.57 4.24 7.77
C GLU A 245 -18.05 5.38 6.90
N ALA A 246 -18.73 5.61 5.77
CA ALA A 246 -18.28 6.48 4.69
C ALA A 246 -17.98 7.92 5.12
N GLU A 247 -18.81 8.51 5.98
CA GLU A 247 -18.61 9.91 6.43
C GLU A 247 -17.32 10.08 7.25
N LYS A 248 -17.03 9.12 8.15
CA LYS A 248 -15.77 9.12 8.93
C LYS A 248 -14.57 8.86 8.03
N ALA A 249 -14.71 7.97 7.05
CA ALA A 249 -13.66 7.75 6.05
C ALA A 249 -13.37 9.05 5.27
N VAL A 250 -14.42 9.75 4.84
CA VAL A 250 -14.31 11.04 4.12
C VAL A 250 -13.62 12.10 4.97
N GLU A 251 -13.91 12.21 6.26
CA GLU A 251 -13.21 13.15 7.15
C GLU A 251 -11.70 12.94 7.13
N GLN A 252 -11.25 11.68 7.21
CA GLN A 252 -9.83 11.34 7.16
C GLN A 252 -9.22 11.62 5.78
N LEU A 253 -9.97 11.38 4.70
CA LEU A 253 -9.52 11.60 3.33
C LEU A 253 -9.46 13.09 2.95
N GLU A 254 -10.39 13.92 3.44
CA GLU A 254 -10.38 15.37 3.23
C GLU A 254 -9.08 15.97 3.77
N TYR A 255 -8.66 15.57 4.97
CA TYR A 255 -7.36 15.97 5.52
C TYR A 255 -6.22 15.63 4.55
N LEU A 256 -6.17 14.39 4.05
CA LEU A 256 -5.12 13.94 3.14
C LEU A 256 -5.15 14.61 1.77
N LEU A 257 -6.31 15.05 1.30
CA LEU A 257 -6.46 15.74 0.01
C LEU A 257 -6.22 17.25 0.13
N SER A 258 -6.30 17.81 1.34
CA SER A 258 -6.08 19.24 1.61
C SER A 258 -4.61 19.67 1.59
N SER A 259 -3.67 18.73 1.64
CA SER A 259 -2.21 18.97 1.65
C SER A 259 -1.45 17.97 0.78
N PRO A 260 -0.16 18.21 0.44
CA PRO A 260 0.67 17.22 -0.24
C PRO A 260 0.64 15.87 0.47
N SER A 261 0.21 14.82 -0.24
CA SER A 261 0.11 13.48 0.30
C SER A 261 0.17 12.41 -0.79
N LEU A 262 0.25 11.15 -0.38
CA LEU A 262 0.21 10.02 -1.30
C LEU A 262 -1.20 9.72 -1.83
N VAL A 263 -2.23 10.39 -1.32
CA VAL A 263 -3.63 10.20 -1.70
C VAL A 263 -4.03 11.27 -2.70
N THR A 264 -4.52 10.84 -3.86
CA THR A 264 -5.07 11.70 -4.90
C THR A 264 -6.46 11.24 -5.29
N VAL A 265 -7.26 12.11 -5.90
CA VAL A 265 -8.61 11.77 -6.38
C VAL A 265 -8.58 10.56 -7.31
N HIS A 266 -7.72 10.56 -8.33
CA HIS A 266 -7.56 9.42 -9.24
C HIS A 266 -7.25 8.12 -8.49
N SER A 267 -6.40 8.18 -7.45
CA SER A 267 -6.05 6.98 -6.69
C SER A 267 -7.24 6.45 -5.87
N LEU A 268 -8.12 7.34 -5.40
CA LEU A 268 -9.34 6.97 -4.69
C LEU A 268 -10.38 6.37 -5.64
N GLU A 269 -10.50 6.91 -6.85
CA GLU A 269 -11.40 6.40 -7.89
C GLU A 269 -11.07 5.00 -8.36
N VAL A 270 -9.79 4.61 -8.40
CA VAL A 270 -9.41 3.31 -8.97
C VAL A 270 -9.18 2.23 -7.92
N ARG A 271 -8.85 2.57 -6.67
CA ARG A 271 -8.46 1.57 -5.67
C ARG A 271 -9.67 0.81 -5.12
N VAL A 272 -9.58 -0.52 -5.12
CA VAL A 272 -10.63 -1.43 -4.61
C VAL A 272 -10.84 -1.33 -3.10
N ALA A 273 -9.86 -0.80 -2.36
CA ALA A 273 -10.02 -0.57 -0.91
C ALA A 273 -11.18 0.40 -0.57
N TRP A 274 -11.67 1.16 -1.55
CA TRP A 274 -12.79 2.10 -1.38
C TRP A 274 -14.12 1.57 -1.90
N GLU A 275 -14.15 0.34 -2.41
CA GLU A 275 -15.37 -0.29 -2.95
C GLU A 275 -16.58 -0.20 -2.01
N PRO A 276 -16.45 -0.49 -0.70
CA PRO A 276 -17.62 -0.50 0.19
C PRO A 276 -18.29 0.87 0.38
N ILE A 277 -17.58 1.97 0.07
CA ILE A 277 -18.10 3.34 0.20
C ILE A 277 -18.17 4.08 -1.13
N ARG A 278 -17.82 3.44 -2.25
CA ARG A 278 -17.67 4.06 -3.57
C ARG A 278 -18.92 4.80 -4.02
N ASP A 279 -20.08 4.22 -3.74
CA ASP A 279 -21.38 4.75 -4.14
C ASP A 279 -22.01 5.69 -3.11
N HIS A 280 -21.37 5.87 -1.95
CA HIS A 280 -21.90 6.73 -0.91
C HIS A 280 -21.85 8.22 -1.33
N PRO A 281 -22.93 9.00 -1.12
CA PRO A 281 -22.99 10.40 -1.55
C PRO A 281 -21.83 11.26 -1.02
N ALA A 282 -21.43 11.10 0.24
CA ALA A 282 -20.32 11.85 0.84
C ALA A 282 -18.98 11.57 0.14
N PHE A 283 -18.73 10.32 -0.27
CA PHE A 283 -17.49 9.94 -0.94
C PHE A 283 -17.46 10.50 -2.37
N ARG A 284 -18.57 10.40 -3.11
CA ARG A 284 -18.69 11.01 -4.45
C ARG A 284 -18.51 12.53 -4.41
N ALA A 285 -19.13 13.21 -3.44
CA ALA A 285 -18.99 14.65 -3.27
C ALA A 285 -17.54 15.07 -2.91
N LEU A 286 -16.80 14.24 -2.17
CA LEU A 286 -15.38 14.45 -1.92
C LEU A 286 -14.57 14.39 -3.22
N LEU A 287 -14.77 13.35 -4.04
CA LEU A 287 -14.06 13.20 -5.31
C LEU A 287 -14.34 14.40 -6.23
N GLU A 288 -15.60 14.77 -6.42
CA GLU A 288 -16.01 15.91 -7.26
C GLU A 288 -15.36 17.23 -6.83
N ARG A 289 -15.21 17.46 -5.51
CA ARG A 289 -14.60 18.67 -4.96
C ARG A 289 -13.12 18.79 -5.30
N TYR A 290 -12.40 17.68 -5.29
CA TYR A 290 -10.94 17.63 -5.45
C TYR A 290 -10.48 17.19 -6.85
N HIS A 291 -11.39 16.86 -7.77
CA HIS A 291 -11.08 16.49 -9.16
C HIS A 291 -10.57 17.69 -10.00
N ARG A 292 -10.52 18.90 -9.43
CA ARG A 292 -10.12 20.13 -10.12
C ARG A 292 -8.62 20.28 -10.25
#